data_AF-A0A4S4ZNT8-F1
#
_entry.id   AF-A0A4S4ZNT8-F1
#
_cell.length_a   1.000
_cell.length_b   1.000
_cell.length_c   1.000
_cell.angle_alpha   90.00
_cell.angle_beta   90.00
_cell.angle_gamma   90.00
#
_symmetry.space_group_name_H-M   'P 1'
#
loop_
_entity.id
_entity.type
_entity.pdbx_description
1 polymer ?
#
loop_
_entity_poly.entity_id
_entity_poly.type
_entity_poly.pdbx_seq_one_letter_code
_entity_poly.pdbx_strand_id
1 'polypeptide(L)'
;MTDADAVRRVALALPRAFEQHVGGHGKLKVGRIVFAAFAKDEQDFGFAFPREERDALVASAPDVFFQPPARDLRYQWVCAHLAALEQQEMRELVTDAWRMCVPAMLHDLPELPSPATEAWALLDAGAVAEAAALLHPCVQWQDRGTTLRGRTDVVAHLHEHPRPRPPHRVEIRDGLIVRWVRD
;
A
#
# COMPACT_ATOMS: atom_id res chain seq x y z
N MET A 1 -12.48 6.74 -20.17
CA MET A 1 -12.09 8.06 -19.67
C MET A 1 -11.45 7.84 -18.31
N THR A 2 -10.35 8.53 -18.04
CA THR A 2 -9.70 8.48 -16.73
C THR A 2 -10.36 9.50 -15.82
N ASP A 3 -10.78 9.06 -14.64
CA ASP A 3 -11.45 9.86 -13.63
C ASP A 3 -10.95 9.47 -12.23
N ALA A 4 -11.42 10.17 -11.20
CA ALA A 4 -10.98 9.92 -9.82
C ALA A 4 -11.35 8.52 -9.34
N ASP A 5 -12.46 7.94 -9.80
CA ASP A 5 -12.84 6.58 -9.46
C ASP A 5 -11.91 5.54 -10.10
N ALA A 6 -11.39 5.78 -11.30
CA ALA A 6 -10.36 4.95 -11.91
C ALA A 6 -9.07 4.97 -11.07
N VAL A 7 -8.66 6.15 -10.60
CA VAL A 7 -7.52 6.29 -9.69
C VAL A 7 -7.76 5.54 -8.39
N ARG A 8 -8.94 5.69 -7.76
CA ARG A 8 -9.31 4.97 -6.53
C ARG A 8 -9.28 3.46 -6.72
N ARG A 9 -9.81 2.94 -7.83
CA ARG A 9 -9.79 1.50 -8.14
C ARG A 9 -8.36 0.94 -8.17
N VAL A 10 -7.42 1.66 -8.79
CA VAL A 10 -6.00 1.26 -8.80
C VAL A 10 -5.40 1.40 -7.40
N ALA A 11 -5.54 2.58 -6.80
CA ALA A 11 -4.87 2.92 -5.54
C ALA A 11 -5.31 2.03 -4.38
N LEU A 12 -6.62 1.77 -4.23
CA LEU A 12 -7.16 0.97 -3.11
C LEU A 12 -6.92 -0.53 -3.27
N ALA A 13 -6.51 -1.00 -4.45
CA ALA A 13 -6.01 -2.35 -4.64
C ALA A 13 -4.55 -2.50 -4.18
N LEU A 14 -3.82 -1.40 -3.97
CA LEU A 14 -2.43 -1.44 -3.53
C LEU A 14 -2.33 -1.79 -2.04
N PRO A 15 -1.32 -2.58 -1.63
CA PRO A 15 -1.15 -2.97 -0.24
C PRO A 15 -1.08 -1.77 0.70
N ARG A 16 -1.89 -1.84 1.77
CA ARG A 16 -1.96 -0.83 2.85
C ARG A 16 -2.42 0.55 2.42
N ALA A 17 -2.89 0.70 1.18
CA ALA A 17 -3.48 1.93 0.71
C ALA A 17 -4.89 2.08 1.29
N PHE A 18 -5.25 3.30 1.68
CA PHE A 18 -6.60 3.65 2.11
C PHE A 18 -6.89 5.09 1.72
N GLU A 19 -8.18 5.45 1.66
CA GLU A 19 -8.61 6.82 1.42
C GLU A 19 -9.04 7.50 2.73
N GLN A 20 -8.65 8.76 2.87
CA GLN A 20 -9.11 9.64 3.95
C GLN A 20 -9.58 10.98 3.36
N HIS A 21 -10.78 11.40 3.74
CA HIS A 21 -11.32 12.70 3.34
C HIS A 21 -10.93 13.79 4.36
N VAL A 22 -10.30 14.86 3.88
CA VAL A 22 -9.90 16.01 4.72
C VAL A 22 -10.24 17.31 4.00
N GLY A 23 -11.12 18.13 4.59
CA GLY A 23 -11.46 19.45 4.04
C GLY A 23 -12.11 19.40 2.64
N GLY A 24 -12.83 18.32 2.33
CA GLY A 24 -13.44 18.09 1.01
C GLY A 24 -12.49 17.53 -0.05
N HIS A 25 -11.29 17.09 0.33
CA HIS A 25 -10.34 16.44 -0.57
C HIS A 25 -10.24 14.95 -0.22
N GLY A 26 -10.40 14.07 -1.21
CA GLY A 26 -10.02 12.66 -1.10
C GLY A 26 -8.50 12.52 -1.13
N LYS A 27 -7.93 11.84 -0.13
CA LYS A 27 -6.48 11.61 -0.02
C LYS A 27 -6.19 10.13 0.08
N LEU A 28 -5.38 9.62 -0.83
CA LEU A 28 -4.90 8.26 -0.85
C LEU A 28 -3.59 8.17 -0.06
N LYS A 29 -3.58 7.27 0.92
CA LYS A 29 -2.57 7.22 1.97
C LYS A 29 -2.03 5.82 2.18
N VAL A 30 -0.78 5.76 2.64
CA VAL A 30 -0.18 4.58 3.28
C VAL A 30 0.40 4.99 4.62
N GLY A 31 -0.09 4.38 5.70
CA GLY A 31 0.16 4.85 7.06
C GLY A 31 -0.15 6.35 7.20
N ARG A 32 0.87 7.17 7.45
CA ARG A 32 0.72 8.63 7.59
C ARG A 32 1.00 9.42 6.30
N ILE A 33 1.61 8.79 5.30
CA ILE A 33 2.06 9.42 4.06
C ILE A 33 0.88 9.52 3.10
N VAL A 34 0.73 10.66 2.42
CA VAL A 34 -0.19 10.83 1.30
C VAL A 34 0.62 10.59 0.04
N PHE A 35 0.19 9.68 -0.83
CA PHE A 35 0.87 9.43 -2.11
C PHE A 35 0.07 9.95 -3.31
N ALA A 36 -1.24 10.16 -3.16
CA ALA A 36 -2.07 10.87 -4.13
C ALA A 36 -3.21 11.63 -3.43
N ALA A 37 -3.68 12.72 -4.00
CA ALA A 37 -4.80 13.50 -3.48
C ALA A 37 -5.55 14.23 -4.60
N PHE A 38 -6.86 14.29 -4.50
CA PHE A 38 -7.73 14.92 -5.49
C PHE A 38 -7.94 16.42 -5.21
N ALA A 39 -8.13 17.19 -6.28
CA ALA A 39 -8.80 18.49 -6.19
C ALA A 39 -10.25 18.31 -5.70
N LYS A 40 -10.90 19.39 -5.25
CA LYS A 40 -12.25 19.32 -4.67
C LYS A 40 -13.31 18.90 -5.68
N ASP A 41 -13.11 19.25 -6.94
CA ASP A 41 -13.96 18.90 -8.08
C ASP A 41 -13.56 17.58 -8.74
N GLU A 42 -12.51 16.92 -8.21
CA GLU A 42 -11.99 15.62 -8.65
C GLU A 42 -11.62 15.55 -10.14
N GLN A 43 -11.36 16.70 -10.79
CA GLN A 43 -10.89 16.75 -12.18
C GLN A 43 -9.38 16.60 -12.29
N ASP A 44 -8.68 17.04 -11.24
CA ASP A 44 -7.24 16.97 -11.14
C ASP A 44 -6.85 16.13 -9.91
N PHE A 45 -5.64 15.58 -9.98
CA PHE A 45 -5.01 14.99 -8.81
C PHE A 45 -3.54 15.34 -8.74
N GLY A 46 -3.05 15.43 -7.51
CA GLY A 46 -1.63 15.48 -7.22
C GLY A 46 -1.14 14.10 -6.77
N PHE A 47 0.10 13.78 -7.10
CA PHE A 47 0.73 12.51 -6.71
C PHE A 47 2.20 12.69 -6.38
N ALA A 48 2.74 11.74 -5.60
CA ALA A 48 4.14 11.71 -5.22
C ALA A 48 5.03 11.53 -6.46
N PHE A 49 6.02 12.41 -6.62
CA PHE A 49 6.92 12.41 -7.78
C PHE A 49 8.26 13.07 -7.45
N PRO A 50 9.41 12.63 -8.02
CA PRO A 50 10.71 13.23 -7.76
C PRO A 50 10.74 14.74 -8.10
N ARG A 51 11.11 15.57 -7.13
CA ARG A 51 11.08 17.03 -7.20
C ARG A 51 12.06 17.54 -8.24
N GLU A 52 13.21 16.88 -8.34
CA GLU A 52 14.28 17.12 -9.31
C GLU A 52 13.85 16.85 -10.75
N GLU A 53 12.91 15.94 -10.98
CA GLU A 53 12.42 15.58 -12.31
C GLU A 53 11.12 16.32 -12.67
N ARG A 54 10.42 16.89 -11.69
CA ARG A 54 9.10 17.52 -11.85
C ARG A 54 9.06 18.55 -12.97
N ASP A 55 10.03 19.45 -13.02
CA ASP A 55 10.04 20.52 -14.01
C ASP A 55 10.21 19.97 -15.43
N ALA A 56 10.97 18.88 -15.58
CA ALA A 56 11.13 18.18 -16.85
C ALA A 56 9.84 17.45 -17.27
N LEU A 57 9.13 16.82 -16.34
CA LEU A 57 7.82 16.17 -16.60
C LEU A 57 6.77 17.20 -17.06
N VAL A 58 6.68 18.34 -16.36
CA VAL A 58 5.75 19.42 -16.75
C VAL A 58 6.12 19.99 -18.12
N ALA A 59 7.41 20.13 -18.42
CA ALA A 59 7.85 20.63 -19.73
C ALA A 59 7.60 19.64 -20.88
N SER A 60 7.61 18.32 -20.62
CA SER A 60 7.42 17.31 -21.67
C SER A 60 5.96 17.16 -22.10
N ALA A 61 5.01 17.35 -21.19
CA ALA A 61 3.57 17.29 -21.48
C ALA A 61 2.79 18.33 -20.64
N PRO A 62 2.91 19.63 -20.97
CA PRO A 62 2.31 20.73 -20.20
C PRO A 62 0.76 20.77 -20.25
N ASP A 63 0.15 20.10 -21.24
CA ASP A 63 -1.30 19.95 -21.33
C ASP A 63 -1.83 18.84 -20.41
N VAL A 64 -0.94 18.02 -19.84
CA VAL A 64 -1.26 16.91 -18.94
C VAL A 64 -0.83 17.22 -17.51
N PHE A 65 0.43 17.65 -17.34
CA PHE A 65 1.05 17.86 -16.04
C PHE A 65 1.24 19.34 -15.73
N PHE A 66 1.07 19.70 -14.46
CA PHE A 66 1.26 21.06 -14.00
C PHE A 66 1.87 21.12 -12.59
N GLN A 67 2.41 22.29 -12.27
CA GLN A 67 3.06 22.53 -10.98
C GLN A 67 2.03 22.51 -9.83
N PRO A 68 2.38 21.92 -8.67
CA PRO A 68 1.56 22.07 -7.48
C PRO A 68 1.55 23.52 -6.98
N PRO A 69 0.60 23.90 -6.11
CA PRO A 69 0.57 25.25 -5.55
C PRO A 69 1.83 25.54 -4.73
N ALA A 70 2.19 26.82 -4.61
CA ALA A 70 3.47 27.25 -4.04
C ALA A 70 3.84 26.61 -2.69
N ARG A 71 2.86 26.41 -1.80
CA ARG A 71 3.05 25.76 -0.49
C ARG A 71 3.52 24.29 -0.58
N ASP A 72 3.22 23.62 -1.68
CA ASP A 72 3.44 22.20 -1.90
C ASP A 72 4.70 21.94 -2.75
N LEU A 73 5.29 22.97 -3.37
CA LEU A 73 6.53 22.87 -4.16
C LEU A 73 7.74 22.31 -3.40
N ARG A 74 7.73 22.41 -2.06
CA ARG A 74 8.78 21.85 -1.19
C ARG A 74 8.77 20.33 -1.12
N TYR A 75 7.66 19.69 -1.49
CA TYR A 75 7.47 18.24 -1.44
C TYR A 75 7.86 17.56 -2.76
N GLN A 76 7.97 16.23 -2.68
CA GLN A 76 8.12 15.30 -3.80
C GLN A 76 6.72 15.11 -4.44
N TRP A 77 6.29 16.05 -5.27
CA TRP A 77 4.88 16.15 -5.68
C TRP A 77 4.71 16.86 -7.03
N VAL A 78 3.80 16.37 -7.87
CA VAL A 78 3.35 16.99 -9.14
C VAL A 78 1.85 16.76 -9.33
N CYS A 79 1.20 17.51 -10.22
CA CYS A 79 -0.22 17.38 -10.51
C CYS A 79 -0.47 17.03 -11.98
N ALA A 80 -1.62 16.39 -12.24
CA ALA A 80 -2.08 16.08 -13.59
C ALA A 80 -3.60 16.28 -13.75
N HIS A 81 -4.01 16.60 -14.97
CA HIS A 81 -5.40 16.63 -15.39
C HIS A 81 -5.87 15.20 -15.69
N LEU A 82 -6.86 14.69 -14.95
CA LEU A 82 -7.30 13.29 -15.11
C LEU A 82 -7.85 13.02 -16.50
N ALA A 83 -8.60 13.97 -17.06
CA ALA A 83 -9.21 13.84 -18.39
C ALA A 83 -8.17 13.73 -19.51
N ALA A 84 -6.93 14.21 -19.30
CA ALA A 84 -5.85 14.16 -20.28
C ALA A 84 -5.04 12.85 -20.23
N LEU A 85 -5.22 12.03 -19.17
CA LEU A 85 -4.47 10.80 -18.98
C LEU A 85 -5.14 9.59 -19.62
N GLU A 86 -4.34 8.72 -20.22
CA GLU A 86 -4.77 7.38 -20.56
C GLU A 86 -4.80 6.46 -19.33
N GLN A 87 -5.62 5.41 -19.35
CA GLN A 87 -5.78 4.52 -18.19
C GLN A 87 -4.49 3.80 -17.79
N GLN A 88 -3.65 3.46 -18.78
CA GLN A 88 -2.38 2.77 -18.53
C GLN A 88 -1.38 3.72 -17.86
N GLU A 89 -1.24 4.93 -18.40
CA GLU A 89 -0.39 5.98 -17.83
C GLU A 89 -0.83 6.33 -16.40
N MET A 90 -2.13 6.56 -16.17
CA MET A 90 -2.66 6.82 -14.82
C MET A 90 -2.30 5.69 -13.84
N ARG A 91 -2.43 4.42 -14.27
CA ARG A 91 -2.09 3.27 -13.42
C ARG A 91 -0.61 3.28 -13.04
N GLU A 92 0.27 3.58 -13.98
CA GLU A 92 1.72 3.68 -13.74
C GLU A 92 2.02 4.80 -12.74
N LEU A 93 1.50 6.01 -12.97
CA LEU A 93 1.68 7.16 -12.08
C LEU A 93 1.21 6.87 -10.64
N VAL A 94 0.02 6.29 -10.48
CA VAL A 94 -0.54 5.96 -9.16
C VAL A 94 0.30 4.88 -8.46
N THR A 95 0.73 3.87 -9.21
CA THR A 95 1.52 2.76 -8.67
C THR A 95 2.90 3.23 -8.26
N ASP A 96 3.56 4.05 -9.08
CA ASP A 96 4.90 4.56 -8.81
C ASP A 96 4.90 5.60 -7.68
N ALA A 97 3.90 6.47 -7.63
CA ALA A 97 3.68 7.37 -6.49
C ALA A 97 3.53 6.59 -5.17
N TRP A 98 2.80 5.48 -5.19
CA TRP A 98 2.70 4.59 -4.03
C TRP A 98 4.04 3.92 -3.72
N ARG A 99 4.77 3.40 -4.73
CA ARG A 99 6.09 2.77 -4.55
C ARG A 99 7.11 3.70 -3.90
N MET A 100 7.09 5.00 -4.21
CA MET A 100 7.90 6.02 -3.55
C MET A 100 7.60 6.17 -2.06
N CYS A 101 6.39 5.82 -1.63
CA CYS A 101 5.89 6.02 -0.28
C CYS A 101 5.91 4.75 0.59
N VAL A 102 6.35 3.61 0.03
CA VAL A 102 6.36 2.33 0.73
C VAL A 102 7.73 1.64 0.69
N PRO A 103 8.04 0.78 1.68
CA PRO A 103 9.21 -0.08 1.60
C PRO A 103 9.16 -1.00 0.37
N ALA A 104 10.32 -1.26 -0.25
CA ALA A 104 10.44 -2.12 -1.43
C ALA A 104 9.82 -3.51 -1.26
N MET A 105 9.75 -4.03 -0.04
CA MET A 105 9.11 -5.32 0.23
C MET A 105 7.64 -5.38 -0.19
N LEU A 106 6.95 -4.23 -0.29
CA LEU A 106 5.54 -4.16 -0.66
C LEU A 106 5.34 -4.16 -2.18
N HIS A 107 6.37 -3.81 -2.97
CA HIS A 107 6.22 -3.55 -4.41
C HIS A 107 5.68 -4.77 -5.17
N ASP A 108 6.05 -5.97 -4.74
CA ASP A 108 5.75 -7.23 -5.43
C ASP A 108 5.25 -8.29 -4.43
N LEU A 109 4.21 -7.96 -3.65
CA LEU A 109 3.65 -8.93 -2.72
C LEU A 109 3.03 -10.11 -3.46
N PRO A 110 3.25 -11.35 -2.98
CA PRO A 110 2.50 -12.49 -3.48
C PRO A 110 1.02 -12.30 -3.17
N GLU A 111 0.16 -12.77 -4.08
CA GLU A 111 -1.25 -12.94 -3.76
C GLU A 111 -1.38 -13.98 -2.64
N LEU A 112 -1.84 -13.53 -1.47
CA LEU A 112 -2.08 -14.38 -0.32
C LEU A 112 -3.56 -14.77 -0.26
N PRO A 113 -3.88 -16.04 0.00
CA PRO A 113 -5.25 -16.44 0.27
C PRO A 113 -5.73 -15.86 1.60
N SER A 114 -7.04 -15.55 1.72
CA SER A 114 -7.65 -15.37 3.04
C SER A 114 -7.61 -16.71 3.80
N PRO A 115 -7.20 -16.76 5.09
CA PRO A 115 -6.99 -15.66 6.05
C PRO A 115 -5.58 -15.05 6.11
N ALA A 116 -4.60 -15.48 5.30
CA ALA A 116 -3.22 -15.01 5.41
C ALA A 116 -3.06 -13.51 5.14
N THR A 117 -3.80 -12.96 4.17
CA THR A 117 -3.84 -11.51 3.91
C THR A 117 -4.33 -10.73 5.13
N GLU A 118 -5.40 -11.21 5.77
CA GLU A 118 -5.99 -10.58 6.95
C GLU A 118 -5.06 -10.66 8.16
N ALA A 119 -4.47 -11.85 8.41
CA ALA A 119 -3.50 -12.04 9.47
C ALA A 119 -2.31 -11.10 9.31
N TRP A 120 -1.75 -10.99 8.10
CA TRP A 120 -0.64 -10.08 7.84
C TRP A 120 -1.03 -8.60 8.03
N ALA A 121 -2.22 -8.19 7.59
CA ALA A 121 -2.72 -6.83 7.79
C ALA A 121 -2.86 -6.49 9.29
N LEU A 122 -3.37 -7.43 10.09
CA LEU A 122 -3.49 -7.30 11.54
C LEU A 122 -2.12 -7.19 12.20
N LEU A 123 -1.16 -8.06 11.82
CA LEU A 123 0.21 -8.00 12.34
C LEU A 123 0.90 -6.67 12.00
N ASP A 124 0.73 -6.18 10.77
CA ASP A 124 1.28 -4.87 10.40
C ASP A 124 0.67 -3.70 11.20
N ALA A 125 -0.61 -3.81 11.55
CA ALA A 125 -1.30 -2.88 12.43
C ALA A 125 -0.92 -3.04 13.92
N GLY A 126 -0.17 -4.08 14.30
CA GLY A 126 0.18 -4.41 15.69
C GLY A 126 -0.93 -5.14 16.45
N ALA A 127 -1.97 -5.58 15.76
CA ALA A 127 -3.14 -6.30 16.27
C ALA A 127 -2.84 -7.81 16.43
N VAL A 128 -1.85 -8.14 17.27
CA VAL A 128 -1.32 -9.51 17.42
C VAL A 128 -2.40 -10.48 17.93
N ALA A 129 -3.28 -10.03 18.82
CA ALA A 129 -4.32 -10.87 19.40
C ALA A 129 -5.38 -11.27 18.35
N GLU A 130 -5.81 -10.32 17.51
CA GLU A 130 -6.72 -10.58 16.40
C GLU A 130 -6.06 -11.49 15.36
N ALA A 131 -4.78 -11.24 15.01
CA ALA A 131 -4.05 -12.09 14.08
C ALA A 131 -3.92 -13.54 14.59
N ALA A 132 -3.73 -13.72 15.91
CA ALA A 132 -3.63 -15.03 16.52
C ALA A 132 -4.90 -15.88 16.37
N ALA A 133 -6.07 -15.25 16.23
CA ALA A 133 -7.34 -15.95 15.99
C ALA A 133 -7.35 -16.64 14.62
N LEU A 134 -6.55 -16.16 13.67
CA LEU A 134 -6.41 -16.73 12.33
C LEU A 134 -5.32 -17.81 12.24
N LEU A 135 -4.55 -18.03 13.32
CA LEU A 135 -3.51 -19.06 13.39
C LEU A 135 -4.07 -20.36 13.98
N HIS A 136 -3.79 -21.48 13.32
CA HIS A 136 -4.14 -22.80 13.86
C HIS A 136 -3.37 -23.09 15.17
N PRO A 137 -3.96 -23.77 16.18
CA PRO A 137 -3.27 -24.09 17.43
C PRO A 137 -1.90 -24.78 17.25
N CYS A 138 -1.75 -25.59 16.21
CA CYS A 138 -0.51 -26.29 15.83
C CYS A 138 0.21 -25.66 14.62
N VAL A 139 0.08 -24.35 14.40
CA VAL A 139 0.72 -23.65 13.27
C VAL A 139 2.24 -23.91 13.23
N GLN A 140 2.77 -24.13 12.04
CA GLN A 140 4.21 -24.18 11.79
C GLN A 140 4.62 -22.83 11.20
N TRP A 141 5.45 -22.09 11.92
CA TRP A 141 5.88 -20.75 11.54
C TRP A 141 7.36 -20.75 11.23
N GLN A 142 7.71 -20.32 10.03
CA GLN A 142 9.07 -20.10 9.59
C GLN A 142 9.16 -18.68 9.03
N ASP A 143 9.98 -17.85 9.67
CA ASP A 143 10.33 -16.53 9.18
C ASP A 143 11.86 -16.40 9.20
N ARG A 144 12.47 -16.59 8.02
CA ARG A 144 13.93 -16.64 7.83
C ARG A 144 14.59 -17.63 8.79
N GLY A 145 15.44 -17.13 9.69
CA GLY A 145 16.18 -17.93 10.68
C GLY A 145 15.35 -18.36 11.89
N THR A 146 14.09 -17.92 12.00
CA THR A 146 13.21 -18.26 13.12
C THR A 146 12.24 -19.35 12.70
N THR A 147 12.23 -20.47 13.43
CA THR A 147 11.24 -21.54 13.29
C THR A 147 10.53 -21.78 14.61
N LEU A 148 9.21 -21.70 14.62
CA LEU A 148 8.36 -21.88 15.80
C LEU A 148 7.24 -22.88 15.49
N ARG A 149 6.72 -23.52 16.53
CA ARG A 149 5.59 -24.44 16.43
C ARG A 149 4.55 -24.13 17.48
N GLY A 150 3.30 -24.12 17.04
CA GLY A 150 2.16 -23.85 17.90
C GLY A 150 1.90 -22.36 18.05
N ARG A 151 0.61 -22.03 18.24
CA ARG A 151 0.15 -20.64 18.29
C ARG A 151 0.76 -19.86 19.45
N THR A 152 0.93 -20.48 20.62
CA THR A 152 1.46 -19.82 21.82
C THR A 152 2.86 -19.24 21.60
N ASP A 153 3.77 -20.05 21.07
CA ASP A 153 5.16 -19.65 20.83
C ASP A 153 5.24 -18.57 19.75
N VAL A 154 4.41 -18.69 18.71
CA VAL A 154 4.31 -17.67 17.65
C VAL A 154 3.81 -16.34 18.21
N VAL A 155 2.76 -16.34 19.03
CA VAL A 155 2.22 -15.11 19.64
C VAL A 155 3.25 -14.45 20.56
N ALA A 156 3.94 -15.22 21.40
CA ALA A 156 5.01 -14.71 22.25
C ALA A 156 6.11 -14.03 21.41
N HIS A 157 6.56 -14.70 20.34
CA HIS A 157 7.54 -14.13 19.42
C HIS A 157 7.04 -12.85 18.73
N LEU A 158 5.77 -12.81 18.29
CA LEU A 158 5.19 -11.64 17.64
C LEU A 158 5.03 -10.45 18.60
N HIS A 159 4.85 -10.66 19.90
CA HIS A 159 4.88 -9.55 20.85
C HIS A 159 6.26 -8.89 20.94
N GLU A 160 7.34 -9.67 20.83
CA GLU A 160 8.71 -9.17 20.79
C GLU A 160 9.10 -8.62 19.40
N HIS A 161 8.52 -9.21 18.34
CA HIS A 161 8.83 -8.93 16.94
C HIS A 161 7.54 -8.77 16.09
N PRO A 162 6.78 -7.66 16.25
CA PRO A 162 5.39 -7.56 15.80
C PRO A 162 5.16 -7.40 14.31
N ARG A 163 6.22 -7.22 13.51
CA ARG A 163 6.08 -6.91 12.07
C ARG A 163 6.82 -7.92 11.21
N PRO A 164 6.35 -9.18 11.16
CA PRO A 164 6.86 -10.11 10.18
C PRO A 164 6.53 -9.58 8.78
N ARG A 165 7.43 -9.85 7.84
CA ARG A 165 7.11 -9.63 6.43
C ARG A 165 6.07 -10.66 5.98
N PRO A 166 5.34 -10.37 4.89
CA PRO A 166 4.38 -11.33 4.37
C PRO A 166 5.08 -12.64 3.99
N PRO A 167 4.39 -13.79 4.15
CA PRO A 167 4.92 -15.09 3.80
C PRO A 167 5.01 -15.24 2.27
N HIS A 168 5.92 -16.08 1.80
CA HIS A 168 5.92 -16.51 0.39
C HIS A 168 5.07 -17.76 0.18
N ARG A 169 4.83 -18.54 1.24
CA ARG A 169 4.01 -19.75 1.20
C ARG A 169 3.17 -19.86 2.45
N VAL A 170 1.88 -20.17 2.26
CA VAL A 170 0.94 -20.44 3.33
C VAL A 170 0.14 -21.70 3.04
N GLU A 171 -0.21 -22.45 4.08
CA GLU A 171 -1.19 -23.52 4.00
C GLU A 171 -2.34 -23.21 4.96
N ILE A 172 -3.56 -23.43 4.47
CA ILE A 172 -4.80 -23.15 5.20
C ILE A 172 -5.54 -24.45 5.41
N ARG A 173 -6.10 -24.64 6.61
CA ARG A 173 -6.99 -25.74 6.96
C ARG A 173 -8.13 -25.20 7.81
N ASP A 174 -9.36 -25.51 7.43
CA ASP A 174 -10.57 -25.09 8.14
C ASP A 174 -10.62 -23.58 8.42
N GLY A 175 -10.17 -22.78 7.45
CA GLY A 175 -10.12 -21.31 7.56
C GLY A 175 -9.01 -20.76 8.47
N LEU A 176 -8.06 -21.59 8.92
CA LEU A 176 -6.94 -21.21 9.77
C LEU A 176 -5.59 -21.47 9.09
N ILE A 177 -4.59 -20.64 9.41
CA ILE A 177 -3.23 -20.79 8.91
C ILE A 177 -2.54 -21.92 9.67
N VAL A 178 -2.24 -23.03 8.99
CA VAL A 178 -1.49 -24.16 9.56
C VAL A 178 0.01 -24.09 9.26
N ARG A 179 0.40 -23.35 8.21
CA ARG A 179 1.80 -23.12 7.87
C ARG A 179 1.98 -21.69 7.36
N TRP A 180 3.00 -21.02 7.90
CA TRP A 180 3.45 -19.70 7.47
C TRP A 180 4.94 -19.82 7.18
N VAL A 181 5.35 -19.64 5.92
CA VAL A 181 6.76 -19.77 5.50
C VAL A 181 7.20 -18.53 4.74
N ARG A 182 8.29 -17.96 5.23
CA ARG A 182 9.10 -16.97 4.57
C ARG A 182 10.55 -17.40 4.64
N ASP A 183 11.17 -17.52 3.47
CA ASP A 183 12.59 -17.82 3.30
C ASP A 183 13.48 -16.58 3.55
#